data_AF-P70036-F1
#
_entry.id   AF-P70036-F1
#
_cell.length_a   1.000
_cell.length_b   1.000
_cell.length_c   1.000
_cell.angle_alpha   90.00
_cell.angle_beta   90.00
_cell.angle_gamma   90.00
#
_symmetry.space_group_name_H-M   'P 1'
#
loop_
_entity.id
_entity.type
_entity.pdbx_description
1 polymer ?
#
loop_
_entity_poly.entity_id
_entity_poly.type
_entity_poly.pdbx_seq_one_letter_code
_entity_poly.pdbx_strand_id
1 'polypeptide(L)'
;MVKQMTDVPLIPASDTLKSRCSGQMQMAFVRQALNYLEQSYKNYTLISVFANLQQAQLGGVPGTYNLVRSFLNIRLPTTVPGLQDGEIEGYPVWALIYYCMRCGDLMAAQQVVNRAQHQLGDFKNCFQEYIHNKDRRLSPTTENKLRLHYRRAVRASTDPYKRAVYCIIGRCDVSDNNSEVADKTEDYLWLKLSQVCFEDEANSSPEDRLTLPQFQKQLFEDYGESHFAVNQQPYLYFQVLFLTAQFEAAIAFCFGWNAHVAMLYMWHLLSLS
;
A
#
# COMPACT_ATOMS: atom_id res chain seq x y z
N MET A 1 -5.48 -0.10 -14.44
CA MET A 1 -4.96 1.12 -13.81
C MET A 1 -5.80 2.34 -14.15
N VAL A 2 -5.70 2.89 -15.38
CA VAL A 2 -6.33 4.18 -15.75
C VAL A 2 -7.83 4.22 -15.43
N LYS A 3 -8.61 3.26 -15.94
CA LYS A 3 -10.05 3.15 -15.66
C LYS A 3 -10.39 3.24 -14.16
N GLN A 4 -9.59 2.58 -13.30
CA GLN A 4 -9.81 2.62 -11.86
C GLN A 4 -9.50 4.01 -11.32
N MET A 5 -8.32 4.54 -11.60
CA MET A 5 -7.84 5.85 -11.14
C MET A 5 -8.71 7.03 -11.57
N THR A 6 -9.47 6.88 -12.67
CA THR A 6 -10.40 7.90 -13.16
C THR A 6 -11.83 7.72 -12.68
N ASP A 7 -12.14 6.62 -11.99
CA ASP A 7 -13.46 6.34 -11.40
C ASP A 7 -13.60 7.06 -10.05
N VAL A 8 -13.42 8.37 -10.06
CA VAL A 8 -13.56 9.25 -8.90
C VAL A 8 -14.67 10.25 -9.22
N PRO A 9 -15.74 10.34 -8.40
CA PRO A 9 -16.85 11.23 -8.70
C PRO A 9 -16.39 12.68 -8.74
N LEU A 10 -16.43 13.28 -9.93
CA LEU A 10 -16.16 14.69 -10.14
C LEU A 10 -17.33 15.48 -9.56
N ILE A 11 -17.07 16.28 -8.53
CA ILE A 11 -18.03 17.30 -8.10
C ILE A 11 -18.04 18.38 -9.19
N PRO A 12 -19.20 18.72 -9.79
CA PRO A 12 -19.28 19.83 -10.74
C PRO A 12 -18.92 21.11 -10.00
N ALA A 13 -17.67 21.53 -10.14
CA ALA A 13 -17.13 22.73 -9.54
C ALA A 13 -16.95 23.79 -10.62
N SER A 14 -17.13 25.07 -10.24
CA SER A 14 -16.83 26.22 -11.10
C SER A 14 -15.35 26.36 -11.47
N ASP A 15 -14.46 25.68 -10.73
CA ASP A 15 -13.02 25.64 -10.94
C ASP A 15 -12.50 24.20 -10.77
N THR A 16 -12.35 23.50 -11.89
CA THR A 16 -11.95 22.09 -11.98
C THR A 16 -10.55 21.83 -11.40
N LEU A 17 -9.66 22.82 -11.38
CA LEU A 17 -8.31 22.67 -10.82
C LEU A 17 -8.35 22.74 -9.29
N LYS A 18 -9.09 23.69 -8.73
CA LYS A 18 -9.26 23.78 -7.26
C LYS A 18 -9.99 22.58 -6.68
N SER A 19 -10.95 21.99 -7.40
CA SER A 19 -11.61 20.76 -6.94
C SER A 19 -10.65 19.56 -6.93
N ARG A 20 -9.77 19.44 -7.94
CA ARG A 20 -8.74 18.38 -8.04
C ARG A 20 -7.67 18.47 -6.95
N CYS A 21 -7.30 19.67 -6.53
CA CYS A 21 -6.34 19.88 -5.45
C CYS A 21 -6.96 19.83 -4.04
N SER A 22 -8.28 19.62 -3.92
CA SER A 22 -8.92 19.51 -2.60
C SER A 22 -8.47 18.25 -1.87
N GLY A 23 -8.34 18.31 -0.54
CA GLY A 23 -7.92 17.16 0.27
C GLY A 23 -8.82 15.95 0.08
N GLN A 24 -10.15 16.15 -0.05
CA GLN A 24 -11.11 15.07 -0.31
C GLN A 24 -10.83 14.35 -1.63
N MET A 25 -10.51 15.11 -2.68
CA MET A 25 -10.21 14.55 -4.00
C MET A 25 -8.87 13.82 -4.02
N GLN A 26 -7.84 14.39 -3.38
CA GLN A 26 -6.55 13.73 -3.24
C GLN A 26 -6.66 12.42 -2.42
N MET A 27 -7.47 12.42 -1.35
CA MET A 27 -7.79 11.21 -0.59
C MET A 27 -8.46 10.16 -1.47
N ALA A 28 -9.40 10.55 -2.32
CA ALA A 28 -10.06 9.63 -3.25
C ALA A 28 -9.07 9.02 -4.26
N PHE A 29 -8.17 9.83 -4.83
CA PHE A 29 -7.13 9.33 -5.73
C PHE A 29 -6.20 8.32 -5.04
N VAL A 30 -5.75 8.61 -3.81
CA VAL A 30 -4.88 7.68 -3.06
C VAL A 30 -5.61 6.37 -2.74
N ARG A 31 -6.89 6.42 -2.35
CA ARG A 31 -7.69 5.19 -2.16
C ARG A 31 -7.78 4.37 -3.43
N GLN A 32 -7.94 5.05 -4.56
CA GLN A 32 -8.09 4.39 -5.84
C GLN A 32 -6.79 3.74 -6.31
N ALA A 33 -5.65 4.39 -6.05
CA ALA A 33 -4.31 3.85 -6.29
C ALA A 33 -4.04 2.64 -5.39
N LEU A 34 -4.35 2.74 -4.09
CA LEU A 34 -4.23 1.62 -3.15
C LEU A 34 -5.08 0.43 -3.58
N ASN A 35 -6.35 0.65 -3.94
CA ASN A 35 -7.23 -0.41 -4.42
C ASN A 35 -6.66 -1.09 -5.69
N TYR A 36 -6.16 -0.31 -6.66
CA TYR A 36 -5.51 -0.89 -7.83
C TYR A 36 -4.29 -1.76 -7.46
N LEU A 37 -3.40 -1.24 -6.61
CA LEU A 37 -2.20 -1.95 -6.17
C LEU A 37 -2.55 -3.21 -5.37
N GLU A 38 -3.59 -3.16 -4.53
CA GLU A 38 -4.10 -4.29 -3.75
C GLU A 38 -4.68 -5.39 -4.65
N GLN A 39 -5.53 -5.03 -5.62
CA GLN A 39 -6.11 -5.99 -6.56
C GLN A 39 -5.08 -6.58 -7.51
N SER A 40 -4.13 -5.77 -7.99
CA SER A 40 -3.00 -6.23 -8.80
C SER A 40 -2.22 -7.31 -8.05
N TYR A 41 -1.90 -7.05 -6.79
CA TYR A 41 -1.14 -7.99 -5.96
C TYR A 41 -1.92 -9.26 -5.60
N LYS A 42 -3.23 -9.13 -5.34
CA LYS A 42 -4.10 -10.30 -5.12
C LYS A 42 -4.13 -11.21 -6.35
N ASN A 43 -4.22 -10.63 -7.55
CA ASN A 43 -4.13 -11.38 -8.80
C ASN A 43 -2.75 -12.01 -9.01
N TYR A 44 -1.67 -11.28 -8.73
CA TYR A 44 -0.31 -11.81 -8.75
C TYR A 44 -0.15 -13.01 -7.80
N THR A 45 -0.67 -12.90 -6.59
CA THR A 45 -0.68 -13.97 -5.58
C THR A 45 -1.42 -15.19 -6.10
N LEU A 46 -2.61 -14.99 -6.68
CA LEU A 46 -3.42 -16.05 -7.30
C LEU A 46 -2.66 -16.77 -8.41
N ILE A 47 -2.11 -16.03 -9.37
CA ILE A 47 -1.36 -16.58 -10.51
C ILE A 47 -0.11 -17.32 -10.02
N SER A 48 0.62 -16.77 -9.05
CA SER A 48 1.83 -17.39 -8.49
C SER A 48 1.52 -18.72 -7.82
N VAL A 49 0.40 -18.80 -7.09
CA VAL A 49 -0.07 -20.05 -6.46
C VAL A 49 -0.47 -21.09 -7.50
N PHE A 50 -1.24 -20.71 -8.52
CA PHE A 50 -1.64 -21.64 -9.58
C PHE A 50 -0.47 -22.09 -10.46
N ALA A 51 0.57 -21.26 -10.63
CA ALA A 51 1.78 -21.64 -11.34
C ALA A 51 2.64 -22.65 -10.56
N ASN A 52 2.49 -22.73 -9.23
CA ASN A 52 3.33 -23.55 -8.35
C ASN A 52 2.51 -24.46 -7.42
N LEU A 53 1.41 -25.05 -7.92
CA LEU A 53 0.43 -25.79 -7.09
C LEU A 53 1.03 -26.86 -6.17
N GLN A 54 2.04 -27.59 -6.64
CA GLN A 54 2.70 -28.64 -5.84
C GLN A 54 3.37 -28.08 -4.59
N GLN A 55 4.12 -26.97 -4.73
CA GLN A 55 4.77 -26.30 -3.60
C GLN A 55 3.76 -25.49 -2.77
N ALA A 56 2.80 -24.85 -3.42
CA ALA A 56 1.83 -23.98 -2.77
C ALA A 56 0.92 -24.74 -1.80
N GLN A 57 0.62 -26.01 -2.10
CA GLN A 57 -0.29 -26.86 -1.31
C GLN A 57 -1.66 -26.20 -1.09
N LEU A 58 -2.20 -25.58 -2.16
CA LEU A 58 -3.50 -24.91 -2.11
C LEU A 58 -4.60 -25.91 -1.77
N GLY A 59 -5.23 -25.72 -0.61
CA GLY A 59 -6.38 -26.52 -0.17
C GLY A 59 -7.68 -26.17 -0.89
N GLY A 60 -8.76 -26.89 -0.56
CA GLY A 60 -10.07 -26.72 -1.23
C GLY A 60 -10.93 -25.55 -0.76
N VAL A 61 -10.53 -24.81 0.29
CA VAL A 61 -11.34 -23.71 0.85
C VAL A 61 -10.95 -22.38 0.20
N PRO A 62 -11.86 -21.72 -0.54
CA PRO A 62 -11.55 -20.43 -1.17
C PRO A 62 -11.40 -19.33 -0.13
N GLY A 63 -10.65 -18.27 -0.48
CA GLY A 63 -10.52 -17.06 0.33
C GLY A 63 -9.07 -16.55 0.41
N THR A 64 -8.92 -15.26 0.68
CA THR A 64 -7.60 -14.60 0.72
C THR A 64 -6.70 -15.20 1.80
N TYR A 65 -7.24 -15.59 2.96
CA TYR A 65 -6.48 -16.23 4.02
C TYR A 65 -5.76 -17.52 3.53
N ASN A 66 -6.50 -18.44 2.89
CA ASN A 66 -5.92 -19.69 2.39
C ASN A 66 -5.00 -19.46 1.18
N LEU A 67 -5.35 -18.49 0.33
CA LEU A 67 -4.51 -18.09 -0.79
C LEU A 67 -3.15 -17.57 -0.30
N VAL A 68 -3.14 -16.69 0.70
CA VAL A 68 -1.92 -16.14 1.29
C VAL A 68 -1.10 -17.23 1.97
N ARG A 69 -1.72 -18.15 2.72
CA ARG A 69 -1.00 -19.32 3.27
C ARG A 69 -0.27 -20.11 2.18
N SER A 70 -0.97 -20.41 1.10
CA SER A 70 -0.40 -21.15 -0.03
C SER A 70 0.72 -20.36 -0.72
N PHE A 71 0.58 -19.04 -0.79
CA PHE A 71 1.60 -18.15 -1.34
C PHE A 71 2.85 -18.08 -0.47
N LEU A 72 2.71 -18.13 0.86
CA LEU A 72 3.85 -18.16 1.79
C LEU A 72 4.72 -19.40 1.59
N ASN A 73 4.15 -20.56 1.22
CA ASN A 73 4.93 -21.77 0.90
C ASN A 73 5.86 -21.59 -0.31
N ILE A 74 5.54 -20.64 -1.19
CA ILE A 74 6.34 -20.31 -2.38
C ILE A 74 7.35 -19.23 -2.05
N ARG A 75 6.92 -18.20 -1.32
CA ARG A 75 7.72 -16.98 -1.09
C ARG A 75 8.71 -17.08 0.06
N LEU A 76 8.36 -17.78 1.13
CA LEU A 76 9.21 -17.90 2.30
C LEU A 76 10.00 -19.21 2.27
N PRO A 77 11.29 -19.18 2.65
CA PRO A 77 12.01 -20.41 2.94
C PRO A 77 11.40 -21.09 4.17
N THR A 78 11.65 -22.39 4.32
CA THR A 78 11.09 -23.23 5.40
C THR A 78 11.37 -22.68 6.80
N THR A 79 12.46 -21.95 6.99
CA THR A 79 12.78 -21.24 8.23
C THR A 79 13.26 -19.83 7.91
N VAL A 80 12.54 -18.83 8.38
CA VAL A 80 12.96 -17.42 8.33
C VAL A 80 13.39 -17.01 9.74
N PRO A 81 14.69 -16.83 10.00
CA PRO A 81 15.14 -16.38 11.31
C PRO A 81 14.62 -14.96 11.58
N GLY A 82 14.29 -14.68 12.84
CA GLY A 82 13.93 -13.34 13.30
C GLY A 82 12.44 -13.01 13.25
N LEU A 83 11.57 -13.91 12.78
CA LEU A 83 10.11 -13.73 12.88
C LEU A 83 9.64 -13.84 14.35
N GLN A 84 8.67 -13.01 14.72
CA GLN A 84 8.23 -12.82 16.10
C GLN A 84 6.75 -13.16 16.30
N ASP A 85 6.35 -13.28 17.57
CA ASP A 85 4.96 -13.48 18.01
C ASP A 85 4.29 -14.77 17.49
N GLY A 86 5.09 -15.74 17.04
CA GLY A 86 4.67 -17.11 16.79
C GLY A 86 4.05 -17.36 15.41
N GLU A 87 3.40 -18.51 15.30
CA GLU A 87 2.84 -19.04 14.06
C GLU A 87 1.39 -19.50 14.26
N ILE A 88 0.59 -19.43 13.19
CA ILE A 88 -0.72 -20.05 13.09
C ILE A 88 -0.64 -21.16 12.05
N GLU A 89 -0.90 -22.40 12.47
CA GLU A 89 -0.92 -23.56 11.57
C GLU A 89 0.41 -23.73 10.79
N GLY A 90 1.55 -23.37 11.41
CA GLY A 90 2.89 -23.41 10.81
C GLY A 90 3.27 -22.20 9.96
N TYR A 91 2.47 -21.13 9.97
CA TYR A 91 2.72 -19.91 9.17
C TYR A 91 2.95 -18.70 10.08
N PRO A 92 3.97 -17.86 9.84
CA PRO A 92 4.26 -16.70 10.66
C PRO A 92 3.12 -15.67 10.71
N VAL A 93 2.74 -15.25 11.91
CA VAL A 93 1.58 -14.38 12.15
C VAL A 93 1.69 -13.06 11.39
N TRP A 94 2.83 -12.38 11.46
CA TRP A 94 3.00 -11.07 10.82
C TRP A 94 3.05 -11.13 9.30
N ALA A 95 3.65 -12.19 8.73
CA ALA A 95 3.65 -12.39 7.29
C ALA A 95 2.22 -12.60 6.76
N LEU A 96 1.41 -13.40 7.47
CA LEU A 96 -0.01 -13.58 7.14
C LEU A 96 -0.78 -12.26 7.17
N ILE A 97 -0.62 -11.46 8.24
CA ILE A 97 -1.28 -10.14 8.37
C ILE A 97 -0.86 -9.23 7.22
N TYR A 98 0.46 -9.09 6.98
CA TYR A 98 1.02 -8.24 5.95
C TYR A 98 0.47 -8.59 4.56
N TYR A 99 0.54 -9.86 4.14
CA TYR A 99 0.10 -10.23 2.80
C TYR A 99 -1.43 -10.18 2.62
N CYS A 100 -2.21 -10.42 3.69
CA CYS A 100 -3.66 -10.18 3.64
C CYS A 100 -3.97 -8.69 3.43
N MET A 101 -3.27 -7.80 4.16
CA MET A 101 -3.37 -6.34 3.95
C MET A 101 -2.90 -5.93 2.55
N ARG A 102 -1.80 -6.50 2.06
CA ARG A 102 -1.24 -6.22 0.72
C ARG A 102 -2.19 -6.62 -0.40
N CYS A 103 -3.03 -7.63 -0.18
CA CYS A 103 -4.12 -8.04 -1.07
C CYS A 103 -5.41 -7.21 -0.90
N GLY A 104 -5.42 -6.21 -0.02
CA GLY A 104 -6.60 -5.38 0.29
C GLY A 104 -7.67 -6.08 1.13
N ASP A 105 -7.40 -7.28 1.67
CA ASP A 105 -8.37 -8.05 2.44
C ASP A 105 -8.11 -7.90 3.95
N LEU A 106 -8.58 -6.78 4.50
CA LEU A 106 -8.45 -6.47 5.92
C LEU A 106 -9.25 -7.43 6.82
N MET A 107 -10.30 -8.06 6.28
CA MET A 107 -11.10 -9.04 7.04
C MET A 107 -10.34 -10.37 7.18
N ALA A 108 -9.65 -10.81 6.13
CA ALA A 108 -8.73 -11.94 6.23
C ALA A 108 -7.57 -11.65 7.21
N ALA A 109 -7.02 -10.43 7.20
CA ALA A 109 -6.03 -10.01 8.19
C ALA A 109 -6.61 -10.02 9.63
N GLN A 110 -7.84 -9.52 9.83
CA GLN A 110 -8.53 -9.55 11.12
C GLN A 110 -8.74 -10.99 11.63
N GLN A 111 -9.02 -11.95 10.73
CA GLN A 111 -9.10 -13.37 11.09
C GLN A 111 -7.77 -13.87 11.67
N VAL A 112 -6.63 -13.49 11.08
CA VAL A 112 -5.29 -13.83 11.60
C VAL A 112 -5.10 -13.19 12.98
N VAL A 113 -5.38 -11.89 13.11
CA VAL A 113 -5.25 -11.15 14.37
C VAL A 113 -6.10 -11.76 15.48
N ASN A 114 -7.32 -12.19 15.18
CA ASN A 114 -8.20 -12.84 16.16
C ASN A 114 -7.66 -14.20 16.62
N ARG A 115 -7.07 -14.99 15.72
CA ARG A 115 -6.45 -16.28 16.05
C ARG A 115 -5.19 -16.12 16.90
N ALA A 116 -4.38 -15.09 16.65
CA ALA A 116 -3.16 -14.77 17.39
C ALA A 116 -3.38 -13.78 18.55
N GLN A 117 -4.63 -13.51 18.97
CA GLN A 117 -4.94 -12.42 19.91
C GLN A 117 -4.11 -12.42 21.21
N HIS A 118 -3.81 -13.61 21.74
CA HIS A 118 -3.04 -13.76 22.98
C HIS A 118 -1.56 -13.39 22.80
N GLN A 119 -1.03 -13.53 21.59
CA GLN A 119 0.36 -13.18 21.23
C GLN A 119 0.49 -11.69 20.90
N LEU A 120 -0.56 -11.10 20.32
CA LEU A 120 -0.54 -9.74 19.78
C LEU A 120 -0.90 -8.64 20.79
N GLY A 121 -1.47 -9.01 21.95
CA GLY A 121 -1.83 -8.06 23.01
C GLY A 121 -2.75 -6.94 22.50
N ASP A 122 -2.38 -5.69 22.82
CA ASP A 122 -3.17 -4.49 22.47
C ASP A 122 -3.28 -4.22 20.97
N PHE A 123 -2.43 -4.83 20.13
CA PHE A 123 -2.46 -4.63 18.68
C PHE A 123 -3.83 -5.02 18.09
N LYS A 124 -4.51 -6.02 18.65
CA LYS A 124 -5.85 -6.43 18.20
C LYS A 124 -6.86 -5.28 18.24
N ASN A 125 -6.90 -4.53 19.35
CA ASN A 125 -7.86 -3.44 19.52
C ASN A 125 -7.56 -2.31 18.54
N CYS A 126 -6.28 -2.01 18.34
CA CYS A 126 -5.81 -1.05 17.35
C CYS A 126 -6.21 -1.46 15.92
N PHE A 127 -6.00 -2.74 15.57
CA PHE A 127 -6.35 -3.25 14.25
C PHE A 127 -7.87 -3.21 14.01
N GLN A 128 -8.66 -3.55 15.03
CA GLN A 128 -10.12 -3.44 14.96
C GLN A 128 -10.59 -2.01 14.72
N GLU A 129 -10.03 -1.03 15.42
CA GLU A 129 -10.33 0.39 15.19
C GLU A 129 -9.99 0.80 13.75
N TYR A 130 -8.82 0.40 13.26
CA TYR A 130 -8.35 0.70 11.91
C TYR A 130 -9.30 0.18 10.81
N ILE A 131 -9.82 -1.04 10.94
CA ILE A 131 -10.71 -1.62 9.91
C ILE A 131 -12.14 -1.07 9.92
N HIS A 132 -12.63 -0.58 11.07
CA HIS A 132 -13.99 -0.03 11.18
C HIS A 132 -14.08 1.44 10.74
N ASN A 133 -12.93 2.12 10.67
CA ASN A 133 -12.87 3.47 10.13
C ASN A 133 -12.86 3.43 8.59
N LYS A 134 -13.81 4.13 7.96
CA LYS A 134 -13.94 4.20 6.49
C LYS A 134 -12.68 4.71 5.79
N ASP A 135 -11.89 5.51 6.49
CA ASP A 135 -10.69 6.14 5.97
C ASP A 135 -9.42 5.36 6.36
N ARG A 136 -9.57 4.19 6.99
CA ARG A 136 -8.48 3.35 7.52
C ARG A 136 -7.59 4.18 8.44
N ARG A 137 -8.19 4.77 9.48
CA ARG A 137 -7.55 5.67 10.45
C ARG A 137 -7.85 5.28 11.88
N LEU A 138 -6.83 5.47 12.70
CA LEU A 138 -6.94 5.41 14.14
C LEU A 138 -7.36 6.78 14.68
N SER A 139 -7.95 6.79 15.86
CA SER A 139 -8.08 8.00 16.66
C SER A 139 -6.69 8.52 17.06
N PRO A 140 -6.53 9.84 17.27
CA PRO A 140 -5.24 10.42 17.66
C PRO A 140 -4.63 9.76 18.90
N THR A 141 -5.47 9.34 19.86
CA THR A 141 -5.02 8.65 21.08
C THR A 141 -4.45 7.27 20.79
N THR A 142 -5.17 6.43 20.02
CA THR A 142 -4.71 5.09 19.67
C THR A 142 -3.49 5.16 18.76
N GLU A 143 -3.47 6.08 17.80
CA GLU A 143 -2.33 6.29 16.91
C GLU A 143 -1.06 6.67 17.68
N ASN A 144 -1.15 7.65 18.59
CA ASN A 144 0.00 8.05 19.41
C ASN A 144 0.52 6.90 20.29
N LYS A 145 -0.38 6.09 20.87
CA LYS A 145 0.00 4.89 21.64
C LYS A 145 0.72 3.87 20.75
N LEU A 146 0.21 3.62 19.54
CA LEU A 146 0.80 2.69 18.59
C LEU A 146 2.20 3.16 18.13
N ARG A 147 2.33 4.45 17.77
CA ARG A 147 3.61 5.06 17.37
C ARG A 147 4.64 5.01 18.49
N LEU A 148 4.24 5.29 19.72
CA LEU A 148 5.13 5.19 20.88
C LEU A 148 5.62 3.76 21.10
N HIS A 149 4.73 2.77 21.00
CA HIS A 149 5.09 1.36 21.08
C HIS A 149 6.03 0.96 19.94
N TYR A 150 5.77 1.43 18.72
CA TYR A 150 6.65 1.19 17.58
C TYR A 150 8.07 1.67 17.85
N ARG A 151 8.23 2.95 18.22
CA ARG A 151 9.54 3.56 18.48
C ARG A 151 10.32 2.85 19.59
N ARG A 152 9.64 2.38 20.63
CA ARG A 152 10.27 1.77 21.81
C ARG A 152 10.59 0.29 21.66
N ALA A 153 9.78 -0.46 20.91
CA ALA A 153 9.85 -1.93 20.91
C ALA A 153 9.89 -2.54 19.50
N VAL A 154 9.08 -2.03 18.56
CA VAL A 154 8.92 -2.67 17.25
C VAL A 154 9.99 -2.25 16.26
N ARG A 155 10.50 -1.01 16.32
CA ARG A 155 11.50 -0.49 15.38
C ARG A 155 12.77 -1.35 15.34
N ALA A 156 13.20 -1.87 16.49
CA ALA A 156 14.36 -2.77 16.61
C ALA A 156 14.00 -4.26 16.47
N SER A 157 12.74 -4.59 16.15
CA SER A 157 12.33 -5.97 15.90
C SER A 157 13.07 -6.53 14.70
N THR A 158 13.43 -7.80 14.76
CA THR A 158 14.01 -8.55 13.63
C THR A 158 12.97 -8.94 12.59
N ASP A 159 11.67 -8.85 12.91
CA ASP A 159 10.58 -9.27 12.02
C ASP A 159 10.19 -8.11 11.07
N PRO A 160 10.51 -8.20 9.76
CA PRO A 160 10.25 -7.10 8.83
C PRO A 160 8.76 -6.92 8.53
N TYR A 161 7.97 -7.99 8.59
CA TYR A 161 6.52 -7.92 8.39
C TYR A 161 5.86 -7.19 9.56
N LYS A 162 6.31 -7.47 10.79
CA LYS A 162 5.86 -6.75 11.98
C LYS A 162 6.15 -5.26 11.86
N ARG A 163 7.38 -4.89 11.49
CA ARG A 163 7.75 -3.47 11.30
C ARG A 163 6.85 -2.81 10.25
N ALA A 164 6.70 -3.41 9.08
CA ALA A 164 5.89 -2.88 8.00
C ALA A 164 4.40 -2.70 8.37
N VAL A 165 3.79 -3.70 9.04
CA VAL A 165 2.39 -3.62 9.46
C VAL A 165 2.15 -2.47 10.45
N TYR A 166 3.05 -2.28 11.42
CA TYR A 166 2.97 -1.14 12.33
C TYR A 166 3.17 0.19 11.61
N CYS A 167 4.14 0.28 10.69
CA CYS A 167 4.41 1.48 9.89
C CYS A 167 3.20 1.89 9.03
N ILE A 168 2.46 0.92 8.48
CA ILE A 168 1.25 1.16 7.68
C ILE A 168 0.10 1.66 8.54
N ILE A 169 -0.21 0.96 9.65
CA ILE A 169 -1.37 1.27 10.49
C ILE A 169 -1.14 2.56 11.29
N GLY A 170 0.07 2.72 11.83
CA GLY A 170 0.46 3.86 12.64
C GLY A 170 1.00 5.04 11.85
N ARG A 171 1.16 4.90 10.53
CA ARG A 171 1.72 5.93 9.63
C ARG A 171 2.99 6.55 10.21
N CYS A 172 3.94 5.69 10.60
CA CYS A 172 5.18 6.10 11.26
C CYS A 172 6.41 5.50 10.59
N ASP A 173 7.57 6.07 10.91
CA ASP A 173 8.86 5.76 10.28
C ASP A 173 8.77 5.82 8.76
N VAL A 174 8.23 6.93 8.25
CA VAL A 174 8.08 7.17 6.81
C VAL A 174 9.43 7.26 6.09
N SER A 175 10.52 7.39 6.85
CA SER A 175 11.90 7.33 6.34
C SER A 175 12.33 5.91 5.96
N ASP A 176 11.81 4.89 6.64
CA ASP A 176 12.10 3.50 6.32
C ASP A 176 11.33 3.04 5.09
N ASN A 177 12.04 2.48 4.12
CA ASN A 177 11.47 1.94 2.89
C ASN A 177 10.94 0.50 3.06
N ASN A 178 11.26 -0.16 4.19
CA ASN A 178 10.87 -1.54 4.49
C ASN A 178 11.23 -2.49 3.34
N SER A 179 12.42 -2.30 2.74
CA SER A 179 12.85 -2.99 1.50
C SER A 179 12.99 -4.50 1.64
N GLU A 180 13.04 -5.02 2.87
CA GLU A 180 13.00 -6.47 3.15
C GLU A 180 11.68 -7.13 2.73
N VAL A 181 10.57 -6.37 2.71
CA VAL A 181 9.24 -6.87 2.31
C VAL A 181 8.65 -6.13 1.10
N ALA A 182 9.08 -4.89 0.86
CA ALA A 182 8.66 -4.07 -0.27
C ALA A 182 9.81 -3.91 -1.28
N ASP A 183 10.17 -5.00 -1.96
CA ASP A 183 11.32 -5.07 -2.87
C ASP A 183 10.98 -4.63 -4.31
N LYS A 184 9.70 -4.46 -4.65
CA LYS A 184 9.23 -3.95 -5.95
C LYS A 184 8.70 -2.53 -5.85
N THR A 185 8.76 -1.80 -6.96
CA THR A 185 8.22 -0.44 -7.07
C THR A 185 6.75 -0.38 -6.67
N GLU A 186 5.92 -1.33 -7.09
CA GLU A 186 4.50 -1.37 -6.72
C GLU A 186 4.29 -1.59 -5.21
N ASP A 187 5.14 -2.38 -4.56
CA ASP A 187 5.08 -2.61 -3.11
C ASP A 187 5.51 -1.37 -2.34
N TYR A 188 6.56 -0.69 -2.80
CA TYR A 188 7.01 0.60 -2.28
C TYR A 188 5.90 1.66 -2.38
N LEU A 189 5.28 1.79 -3.57
CA LEU A 189 4.18 2.73 -3.79
C LEU A 189 3.00 2.42 -2.85
N TRP A 190 2.60 1.15 -2.74
CA TRP A 190 1.50 0.75 -1.86
C TRP A 190 1.77 1.09 -0.39
N LEU A 191 3.00 0.81 0.08
CA LEU A 191 3.39 1.09 1.45
C LEU A 191 3.39 2.59 1.74
N LYS A 192 4.06 3.39 0.91
CA LYS A 192 4.14 4.85 1.10
C LYS A 192 2.78 5.53 0.95
N LEU A 193 1.95 5.13 -0.03
CA LEU A 193 0.58 5.63 -0.17
C LEU A 193 -0.29 5.29 1.04
N SER A 194 -0.07 4.14 1.69
CA SER A 194 -0.78 3.78 2.93
C SER A 194 -0.39 4.65 4.12
N GLN A 195 0.79 5.27 4.07
CA GLN A 195 1.31 6.19 5.10
C GLN A 195 0.94 7.66 4.85
N VAL A 196 0.38 8.00 3.68
CA VAL A 196 0.04 9.40 3.34
C VAL A 196 -1.02 9.95 4.29
N CYS A 197 -0.76 11.13 4.83
CA CYS A 197 -1.66 11.90 5.68
C CYS A 197 -2.17 13.16 4.97
N PHE A 198 -3.45 13.47 5.16
CA PHE A 198 -4.15 14.59 4.52
C PHE A 198 -4.62 15.69 5.49
N GLU A 199 -4.52 15.45 6.79
CA GLU A 199 -4.90 16.42 7.82
C GLU A 199 -3.68 17.14 8.39
N ASP A 200 -3.89 18.38 8.83
CA ASP A 200 -2.97 19.11 9.69
C ASP A 200 -2.99 18.51 11.10
N GLU A 201 -2.40 17.33 11.21
CA GLU A 201 -2.17 16.62 12.48
C GLU A 201 -1.12 17.38 13.30
N ALA A 202 -1.54 18.50 13.90
CA ALA A 202 -0.71 19.42 14.69
C ALA A 202 0.05 18.75 15.85
N ASN A 203 -0.34 17.53 16.22
CA ASN A 203 0.23 16.76 17.33
C ASN A 203 1.25 15.69 16.89
N SER A 204 1.49 15.51 15.60
CA SER A 204 2.47 14.55 15.09
C SER A 204 3.87 15.17 14.95
N SER A 205 4.92 14.43 15.30
CA SER A 205 6.29 14.87 15.02
C SER A 205 6.49 14.98 13.50
N PRO A 206 7.07 16.08 12.98
CA PRO A 206 7.21 16.32 11.55
C PRO A 206 7.89 15.18 10.79
N GLU A 207 8.82 14.47 11.45
CA GLU A 207 9.63 13.38 10.89
C GLU A 207 8.82 12.12 10.56
N ASP A 208 7.64 11.93 11.17
CA ASP A 208 6.76 10.78 10.92
C ASP A 208 5.65 11.10 9.91
N ARG A 209 5.61 12.32 9.36
CA ARG A 209 4.52 12.76 8.48
C ARG A 209 4.94 12.73 7.02
N LEU A 210 4.23 11.92 6.23
CA LEU A 210 4.31 11.94 4.77
C LEU A 210 3.02 12.52 4.19
N THR A 211 3.10 13.66 3.53
CA THR A 211 1.98 14.22 2.75
C THR A 211 2.07 13.78 1.30
N LEU A 212 0.95 13.78 0.57
CA LEU A 212 0.96 13.42 -0.85
C LEU A 212 1.89 14.32 -1.67
N PRO A 213 1.92 15.67 -1.51
CA PRO A 213 2.86 16.52 -2.23
C PRO A 213 4.33 16.22 -1.94
N GLN A 214 4.67 15.88 -0.68
CA GLN A 214 6.04 15.46 -0.34
C GLN A 214 6.43 14.18 -1.08
N PHE A 215 5.52 13.20 -1.13
CA PHE A 215 5.78 11.96 -1.84
C PHE A 215 5.87 12.13 -3.36
N GLN A 216 4.98 12.95 -3.94
CA GLN A 216 5.00 13.31 -5.35
C GLN A 216 6.33 13.97 -5.74
N LYS A 217 6.78 14.95 -4.95
CA LYS A 217 8.07 15.62 -5.12
C LYS A 217 9.22 14.63 -5.08
N GLN A 218 9.23 13.72 -4.11
CA GLN A 218 10.28 12.70 -4.00
C GLN A 218 10.38 11.83 -5.27
N LEU A 219 9.24 11.38 -5.80
CA LEU A 219 9.21 10.53 -6.99
C LEU A 219 9.60 11.28 -8.27
N PHE A 220 9.23 12.55 -8.37
CA PHE A 220 9.45 13.37 -9.56
C PHE A 220 10.83 14.01 -9.59
N GLU A 221 11.22 14.70 -8.51
CA GLU A 221 12.45 15.49 -8.43
C GLU A 221 13.63 14.69 -7.88
N ASP A 222 13.46 13.99 -6.76
CA ASP A 222 14.58 13.36 -6.05
C ASP A 222 15.02 12.05 -6.72
N TYR A 223 14.06 11.22 -7.17
CA TYR A 223 14.33 9.98 -7.89
C TYR A 223 14.44 10.21 -9.40
N GLY A 224 13.41 10.86 -9.97
CA GLY A 224 13.35 11.21 -11.39
C GLY A 224 13.43 10.02 -12.36
N GLU A 225 13.50 10.33 -13.65
CA GLU A 225 13.47 9.34 -14.74
C GLU A 225 14.63 8.34 -14.72
N SER A 226 15.81 8.76 -14.26
CA SER A 226 17.00 7.92 -14.20
C SER A 226 16.85 6.76 -13.22
N HIS A 227 16.22 7.00 -12.07
CA HIS A 227 16.01 5.97 -11.05
C HIS A 227 15.06 4.86 -11.56
N PHE A 228 14.07 5.22 -12.37
CA PHE A 228 13.11 4.27 -12.93
C PHE A 228 13.54 3.66 -14.27
N ALA A 229 14.81 3.87 -14.67
CA ALA A 229 15.39 3.34 -15.90
C ALA A 229 14.46 3.55 -17.11
N VAL A 230 13.92 4.76 -17.28
CA VAL A 230 12.87 5.12 -18.27
C VAL A 230 13.16 4.61 -19.69
N ASN A 231 14.42 4.58 -20.11
CA ASN A 231 14.81 4.07 -21.42
C ASN A 231 14.52 2.57 -21.61
N GLN A 232 14.44 1.82 -20.51
CA GLN A 232 14.16 0.38 -20.48
C GLN A 232 12.73 0.10 -20.04
N GLN A 233 12.19 0.90 -19.11
CA GLN A 233 10.89 0.67 -18.47
C GLN A 233 10.04 1.96 -18.42
N PRO A 234 9.71 2.56 -19.57
CA PRO A 234 8.95 3.81 -19.63
C PRO A 234 7.57 3.69 -18.99
N TYR A 235 6.93 2.53 -19.15
CA TYR A 235 5.62 2.24 -18.60
C TYR A 235 5.64 2.28 -17.07
N LEU A 236 6.72 1.83 -16.44
CA LEU A 236 6.85 1.84 -14.98
C LEU A 236 6.82 3.28 -14.45
N TYR A 237 7.56 4.20 -15.06
CA TYR A 237 7.57 5.59 -14.60
C TYR A 237 6.23 6.28 -14.83
N PHE A 238 5.57 6.02 -15.96
CA PHE A 238 4.19 6.46 -16.16
C PHE A 238 3.26 5.95 -15.04
N GLN A 239 3.33 4.66 -14.70
CA GLN A 239 2.53 4.09 -13.62
C GLN A 239 2.82 4.76 -12.28
N VAL A 240 4.09 5.04 -11.95
CA VAL A 240 4.49 5.75 -10.73
C VAL A 240 3.83 7.13 -10.66
N LEU A 241 3.93 7.92 -11.72
CA LEU A 241 3.32 9.27 -11.77
C LEU A 241 1.80 9.19 -11.70
N PHE A 242 1.19 8.26 -12.42
CA PHE A 242 -0.26 8.13 -12.49
C PHE A 242 -0.86 7.66 -11.16
N LEU A 243 -0.26 6.65 -10.51
CA LEU A 243 -0.70 6.12 -9.21
C LEU A 243 -0.48 7.10 -8.06
N THR A 244 0.43 8.07 -8.22
CA THR A 244 0.63 9.16 -7.26
C THR A 244 -0.14 10.42 -7.63
N ALA A 245 -1.12 10.33 -8.54
CA ALA A 245 -2.00 11.41 -8.95
C ALA A 245 -1.29 12.62 -9.59
N GLN A 246 -0.10 12.42 -10.17
CA GLN A 246 0.64 13.42 -10.92
C GLN A 246 0.23 13.35 -12.41
N PHE A 247 -1.06 13.56 -12.67
CA PHE A 247 -1.65 13.28 -13.99
C PHE A 247 -1.02 14.11 -15.12
N GLU A 248 -0.78 15.39 -14.88
CA GLU A 248 -0.19 16.32 -15.84
C GLU A 248 1.24 15.88 -16.19
N ALA A 249 2.04 15.53 -15.18
CA ALA A 249 3.40 15.00 -15.37
C ALA A 249 3.38 13.65 -16.12
N ALA A 250 2.46 12.75 -15.75
CA ALA A 250 2.33 11.45 -16.40
C ALA A 250 1.97 11.58 -17.89
N ILE A 251 1.07 12.52 -18.22
CA ILE A 251 0.68 12.80 -19.61
C ILE A 251 1.83 13.45 -20.38
N ALA A 252 2.49 14.45 -19.80
CA ALA A 252 3.64 15.11 -20.41
C ALA A 252 4.77 14.12 -20.72
N PHE A 253 5.08 13.23 -19.78
CA PHE A 253 6.03 12.14 -19.97
C PHE A 253 5.63 11.20 -21.12
N CYS A 254 4.36 10.78 -21.18
CA CYS A 254 3.85 9.97 -22.28
C CYS A 254 3.96 10.66 -23.66
N PHE A 255 3.75 11.98 -23.75
CA PHE A 255 3.92 12.71 -25.00
C PHE A 255 5.36 12.68 -25.52
N GLY A 256 6.35 12.78 -24.62
CA GLY A 256 7.76 12.68 -24.98
C GLY A 256 8.16 11.29 -25.48
N TRP A 257 7.48 10.24 -25.05
CA TRP A 257 7.85 8.84 -25.35
C TRP A 257 7.00 8.22 -26.48
N ASN A 258 5.69 8.47 -26.51
CA ASN A 258 4.77 7.97 -27.54
C ASN A 258 3.48 8.81 -27.60
N ALA A 259 3.43 9.78 -28.51
CA ALA A 259 2.31 10.72 -28.67
C ALA A 259 0.95 10.04 -28.96
N HIS A 260 0.92 8.89 -29.65
CA HIS A 260 -0.34 8.18 -29.94
C HIS A 260 -0.97 7.57 -28.68
N VAL A 261 -0.14 7.02 -27.79
CA VAL A 261 -0.58 6.49 -26.50
C VAL A 261 -1.04 7.62 -25.58
N ALA A 262 -0.34 8.75 -25.58
CA ALA A 262 -0.73 9.95 -24.84
C ALA A 262 -2.11 10.47 -25.28
N MET A 263 -2.37 10.52 -26.59
CA MET A 263 -3.66 10.95 -27.14
C MET A 263 -4.82 10.03 -26.74
N LEU A 264 -4.62 8.71 -26.71
CA LEU A 264 -5.64 7.76 -26.23
C LEU A 264 -5.98 7.95 -24.74
N TYR A 265 -4.97 8.20 -23.90
CA TYR A 265 -5.19 8.45 -22.47
C TYR A 265 -5.84 9.81 -22.20
N MET A 266 -5.44 10.86 -22.93
CA MET A 266 -6.11 12.17 -22.89
C MET A 266 -7.58 12.06 -23.31
N TRP A 267 -7.87 11.31 -24.38
CA TRP A 267 -9.25 11.12 -24.83
C TRP A 267 -10.11 10.44 -23.74
N HIS A 268 -9.56 9.45 -23.02
CA HIS A 268 -10.30 8.79 -21.96
C HIS A 268 -10.52 9.70 -20.73
N LEU A 269 -9.51 10.48 -20.36
CA LEU A 269 -9.62 11.47 -19.27
C LEU A 269 -10.61 12.59 -19.60
N LEU A 270 -10.62 13.07 -20.85
CA LEU A 270 -11.55 14.10 -21.33
C LEU A 270 -12.96 13.55 -21.61
N SER A 271 -13.13 12.24 -21.85
CA SER A 271 -14.46 11.62 -22.00
C SER A 271 -15.20 11.41 -20.68
N LEU A 272 -14.49 11.55 -19.55
CA LEU A 272 -15.02 11.44 -18.20
C LEU A 272 -15.26 12.81 -17.54
N SER A 273 -14.89 13.91 -18.21
CA SER A 273 -15.22 15.30 -17.88
C SER A 273 -16.40 15.80 -18.70
#